data_AF-A0A1H2GBL9-F1
#
_entry.id   AF-A0A1H2GBL9-F1
#
_cell.length_a   1.000
_cell.length_b   1.000
_cell.length_c   1.000
_cell.angle_alpha   90.00
_cell.angle_beta   90.00
_cell.angle_gamma   90.00
#
_symmetry.space_group_name_H-M   'P 1'
#
loop_
_entity.id
_entity.type
_entity.pdbx_description
1 polymer ?
#
loop_
_entity_poly.entity_id
_entity_poly.type
_entity_poly.pdbx_seq_one_letter_code
_entity_poly.pdbx_strand_id
1 'polypeptide(L)'
;MTATSPNDECVLKWCNEAGDHDTHRQYVTSLVAWRSTWLIGVNVVQSDGEPLHVELSATSRWSPPATVTLKPDEAEAVGQALLEAATRATR
;
A
#
# COMPACT_ATOMS: atom_id res chain seq x y z
N MET A 1 -26.54 16.84 8.26
CA MET A 1 -25.90 15.90 7.32
C MET A 1 -24.66 15.40 8.00
N THR A 2 -24.76 14.26 8.68
CA THR A 2 -23.65 13.61 9.38
C THR A 2 -22.78 12.96 8.32
N ALA A 3 -21.52 13.37 8.20
CA ALA A 3 -20.56 12.68 7.36
C ALA A 3 -20.32 11.32 8.00
N THR A 4 -20.95 10.28 7.46
CA THR A 4 -20.60 8.89 7.78
C THR A 4 -19.13 8.73 7.42
N SER A 5 -18.29 8.40 8.40
CA SER A 5 -16.90 8.10 8.10
C SER A 5 -16.91 6.89 7.17
N PRO A 6 -16.17 6.88 6.04
CA PRO A 6 -16.19 5.77 5.08
C PRO A 6 -15.87 4.41 5.73
N ASN A 7 -15.19 4.45 6.88
CA ASN A 7 -14.86 3.28 7.69
C ASN A 7 -16.06 2.57 8.34
N ASP A 8 -17.25 3.21 8.42
CA ASP A 8 -18.46 2.62 9.04
C ASP A 8 -19.25 1.71 8.08
N GLU A 9 -18.96 1.73 6.77
CA GLU A 9 -19.66 0.92 5.76
C GLU A 9 -19.00 -0.45 5.54
N CYS A 10 -17.69 -0.54 5.76
CA CYS A 10 -16.91 -1.78 5.62
C CYS A 10 -17.11 -2.70 6.83
N VAL A 11 -17.58 -3.94 6.62
CA VAL A 11 -17.80 -4.93 7.72
C VAL A 11 -16.53 -5.18 8.52
N LEU A 12 -15.36 -5.11 7.87
CA LEU A 12 -14.06 -5.30 8.51
C LEU A 12 -13.56 -4.08 9.29
N LYS A 13 -14.14 -2.89 9.09
CA LYS A 13 -13.86 -1.63 9.85
C LYS A 13 -12.43 -1.10 9.83
N TRP A 14 -11.54 -1.68 9.03
CA TRP A 14 -10.15 -1.22 8.88
C TRP A 14 -9.84 -0.73 7.46
N CYS A 15 -10.75 -0.93 6.52
CA CYS A 15 -10.55 -0.63 5.11
C CYS A 15 -11.04 0.79 4.75
N ASN A 16 -10.37 1.44 3.80
CA ASN A 16 -10.69 2.79 3.35
C ASN A 16 -11.70 2.82 2.17
N GLU A 17 -12.20 1.66 1.76
CA GLU A 17 -13.13 1.49 0.64
C GLU A 17 -14.56 1.81 1.10
N ALA A 18 -15.35 2.42 0.21
CA ALA A 18 -16.74 2.79 0.46
C ALA A 18 -17.70 1.93 -0.38
N GLY A 19 -18.92 1.71 0.12
CA GLY A 19 -19.90 0.82 -0.52
C GLY A 19 -19.50 -0.67 -0.50
N ASP A 20 -20.24 -1.50 -1.24
CA ASP A 20 -19.97 -2.94 -1.35
C ASP A 20 -18.71 -3.21 -2.18
N HIS A 21 -17.80 -4.04 -1.65
CA HIS A 21 -16.54 -4.41 -2.31
C HIS A 21 -16.01 -5.76 -1.82
N ASP A 22 -15.38 -6.52 -2.72
CA ASP A 22 -14.78 -7.83 -2.44
C ASP A 22 -13.28 -7.74 -2.07
N THR A 23 -12.70 -6.55 -2.22
CA THR A 23 -11.29 -6.27 -1.89
C THR A 23 -11.22 -5.09 -0.93
N HIS A 24 -10.75 -5.35 0.27
CA HIS A 24 -10.54 -4.38 1.33
C HIS A 24 -9.12 -3.84 1.24
N ARG A 25 -8.98 -2.52 1.06
CA ARG A 25 -7.68 -1.85 1.02
C ARG A 25 -7.60 -0.75 2.06
N GLN A 26 -6.54 -0.76 2.84
CA GLN A 26 -6.16 0.31 3.74
C GLN A 26 -4.89 0.96 3.23
N TYR A 27 -5.01 2.24 2.89
CA TYR A 27 -3.87 3.06 2.53
C TYR A 27 -3.01 3.33 3.77
N VAL A 28 -1.73 2.98 3.68
CA VAL A 28 -0.76 3.22 4.76
C VAL A 28 -0.01 4.51 4.49
N THR A 29 0.63 4.63 3.33
CA THR A 29 1.40 5.81 2.96
C THR A 29 1.68 5.88 1.46
N SER A 30 2.11 7.04 1.01
CA SER A 30 2.74 7.22 -0.29
C SER A 30 3.92 8.17 -0.18
N LEU A 31 4.94 7.90 -1.00
CA LEU A 31 6.20 8.62 -0.99
C LEU A 31 6.51 9.07 -2.40
N VAL A 32 6.91 10.33 -2.52
CA VAL A 32 7.46 10.86 -3.76
C VAL A 32 8.93 10.47 -3.84
N ALA A 33 9.30 9.76 -4.91
CA ALA A 33 10.64 9.22 -5.12
C ALA A 33 11.25 9.73 -6.43
N TRP A 34 12.60 9.62 -6.50
CA TRP A 34 13.44 9.88 -7.66
C TRP A 34 13.02 11.07 -8.54
N ARG A 35 13.64 12.24 -8.29
CA ARG A 35 13.40 13.50 -9.04
C ARG A 35 11.92 13.94 -9.04
N SER A 36 11.16 13.52 -8.05
CA SER A 36 9.73 13.81 -7.92
C SER A 36 8.87 13.33 -9.08
N THR A 37 9.31 12.28 -9.80
CA THR A 37 8.55 11.72 -10.92
C THR A 37 7.85 10.41 -10.59
N TRP A 38 8.19 9.79 -9.46
CA TRP A 38 7.61 8.54 -9.01
C TRP A 38 6.80 8.74 -7.73
N LEU A 39 5.65 8.10 -7.67
CA LEU A 39 4.86 7.94 -6.45
C LEU A 39 4.86 6.46 -6.09
N ILE A 40 5.43 6.14 -4.93
CA ILE A 40 5.45 4.81 -4.37
C ILE A 40 4.34 4.72 -3.32
N GLY A 41 3.34 3.88 -3.53
CA GLY A 41 2.22 3.69 -2.62
C GLY A 41 2.33 2.37 -1.86
N VAL A 42 1.96 2.37 -0.58
CA VAL A 42 1.92 1.18 0.28
C VAL A 42 0.52 1.03 0.84
N ASN A 43 -0.08 -0.14 0.64
CA ASN A 43 -1.39 -0.48 1.19
C ASN A 43 -1.36 -1.84 1.87
N VAL A 44 -2.23 -2.01 2.86
CA VAL A 44 -2.61 -3.33 3.39
C VAL A 44 -3.88 -3.76 2.69
N VAL A 45 -3.92 -4.98 2.16
CA VAL A 45 -5.01 -5.48 1.34
C VAL A 45 -5.44 -6.87 1.76
N GLN A 46 -6.74 -7.10 1.69
CA GLN A 46 -7.35 -8.40 1.85
C GLN A 46 -8.51 -8.53 0.85
N SER A 47 -8.49 -9.59 0.05
CA SER A 47 -9.66 -9.99 -0.74
C SER A 47 -10.41 -11.10 -0.02
N ASP A 48 -11.69 -11.27 -0.33
CA ASP A 48 -12.51 -12.33 0.24
C ASP A 48 -11.87 -13.72 0.05
N GLY A 49 -11.68 -14.43 1.17
CA GLY A 49 -11.07 -15.76 1.20
C GLY A 49 -9.54 -15.78 1.12
N GLU A 50 -8.89 -14.63 0.96
CA GLU A 50 -7.43 -14.52 0.87
C GLU A 50 -6.81 -13.96 2.18
N PRO A 51 -5.55 -14.31 2.49
CA PRO A 51 -4.85 -13.72 3.62
C PRO A 51 -4.51 -12.26 3.35
N LEU A 52 -4.40 -11.51 4.44
CA LEU A 52 -3.96 -10.13 4.43
C LEU A 52 -2.51 -10.04 3.91
N HIS A 53 -2.29 -9.11 3.00
CA HIS A 53 -1.01 -8.89 2.32
C HIS A 53 -0.74 -7.39 2.16
N VAL A 54 0.47 -7.06 1.73
CA VAL A 54 0.90 -5.69 1.43
C VAL A 54 0.97 -5.51 -0.07
N GLU A 55 0.38 -4.44 -0.58
CA GLU A 55 0.58 -3.97 -1.95
C GLU A 55 1.59 -2.84 -1.97
N LEU A 56 2.71 -3.05 -2.67
CA LEU A 56 3.66 -2.00 -3.03
C LEU A 56 3.40 -1.59 -4.48
N SER A 57 3.04 -0.34 -4.69
CA SER A 57 2.79 0.21 -6.03
C SER A 57 3.85 1.26 -6.39
N ALA A 58 4.24 1.28 -7.66
CA ALA A 58 5.09 2.31 -8.24
C ALA A 58 4.38 2.90 -9.45
N THR A 59 4.08 4.19 -9.37
CA THR A 59 3.39 4.92 -10.44
C THR A 59 4.23 6.11 -10.89
N SER A 60 4.18 6.42 -12.19
CA SER A 60 4.81 7.62 -12.73
C SER A 60 3.99 8.13 -13.90
N ARG A 61 4.25 9.36 -14.34
CA ARG A 61 3.56 9.95 -15.49
C ARG A 61 3.85 9.24 -16.81
N TRP A 62 5.02 8.61 -16.94
CA TRP A 62 5.58 8.17 -18.21
C TRP A 62 5.70 6.65 -18.36
N SER A 63 5.43 5.91 -17.29
CA SER A 63 5.50 4.45 -17.29
C SER A 63 4.20 3.86 -16.76
N PRO A 64 3.75 2.70 -17.27
CA PRO A 64 2.64 1.98 -16.67
C PRO A 64 2.86 1.74 -15.18
N PRO A 65 1.80 1.82 -14.36
CA PRO A 65 1.90 1.51 -12.95
C PRO A 65 2.29 0.03 -12.76
N ALA A 66 3.15 -0.24 -11.80
CA ALA A 66 3.50 -1.59 -11.38
C ALA A 66 3.05 -1.79 -9.93
N THR A 67 2.50 -2.96 -9.64
CA THR A 67 2.12 -3.37 -8.28
C THR A 67 2.77 -4.70 -7.96
N VAL A 68 3.30 -4.82 -6.76
CA VAL A 68 3.86 -6.04 -6.20
C VAL A 68 3.07 -6.40 -4.96
N THR A 69 2.49 -7.60 -4.97
CA THR A 69 1.86 -8.21 -3.79
C THR A 69 2.93 -8.91 -2.97
N LEU A 70 2.98 -8.59 -1.68
CA LEU A 70 3.94 -9.11 -0.73
C LEU A 70 3.18 -9.71 0.46
N LYS A 71 3.57 -10.89 0.90
CA LYS A 71 3.16 -11.37 2.23
C LYS A 71 3.73 -10.47 3.33
N PRO A 72 3.17 -10.48 4.55
CA PRO A 72 3.68 -9.65 5.63
C PRO A 72 5.18 -9.83 5.93
N ASP A 73 5.69 -11.06 5.90
CA ASP A 73 7.10 -11.39 6.11
C ASP A 73 7.99 -10.93 4.95
N GLU A 74 7.52 -11.07 3.71
CA GLU A 74 8.21 -10.54 2.52
C GLU A 74 8.29 -9.01 2.55
N ALA A 75 7.22 -8.33 2.97
CA ALA A 75 7.19 -6.89 3.12
C ALA A 75 8.17 -6.39 4.20
N GLU A 76 8.26 -7.10 5.33
CA GLU A 76 9.26 -6.83 6.36
C GLU A 76 10.68 -6.99 5.80
N ALA A 77 10.95 -8.09 5.07
CA ALA A 77 12.26 -8.33 4.46
C ALA A 77 12.65 -7.23 3.45
N VAL A 78 11.72 -6.78 2.61
CA VAL A 78 11.92 -5.64 1.69
C VAL A 78 12.25 -4.36 2.47
N GLY A 79 11.52 -4.09 3.55
CA GLY A 79 11.77 -2.94 4.42
C GLY A 79 13.18 -2.94 5.01
N GLN A 80 13.64 -4.08 5.54
CA GLN A 80 15.00 -4.23 6.07
C GLN A 80 16.07 -4.04 4.98
N ALA A 81 15.86 -4.61 3.80
CA ALA A 81 16.78 -4.45 2.67
C ALA A 81 16.91 -2.97 2.24
N LEU A 82 15.80 -2.21 2.27
CA LEU A 82 15.82 -0.77 1.97
C LEU A 82 16.60 0.03 3.01
N LEU A 83 16.43 -0.28 4.31
CA LEU A 83 17.19 0.37 5.39
C LEU A 83 18.69 0.10 5.26
N GLU A 84 19.07 -1.14 4.95
CA GLU A 84 20.46 -1.50 4.70
C GLU A 84 21.03 -0.76 3.48
N ALA A 85 20.29 -0.74 2.36
CA ALA A 85 20.70 -0.05 1.15
C ALA A 85 20.91 1.45 1.39
N ALA A 86 20.00 2.10 2.13
CA ALA A 86 20.12 3.50 2.50
C ALA A 86 21.39 3.75 3.33
N THR A 87 21.66 2.91 4.33
CA THR A 87 22.87 3.01 5.17
C THR A 87 24.16 2.87 4.34
N ARG A 88 24.17 1.99 3.34
CA ARG A 88 25.32 1.82 2.44
C ARG A 88 25.52 2.99 1.49
N ALA A 89 24.43 3.59 0.99
CA ALA A 89 24.48 4.69 0.02
C ALA A 89 24.99 6.02 0.61
N THR A 90 24.98 6.16 1.94
CA THR A 90 25.46 7.35 2.65
C THR A 90 26.86 7.21 3.27
N ARG A 91 27.53 6.08 3.02
CA ARG A 91 28.95 5.89 3.39
C ARG A 91 29.84 6.38 2.26
#